data_AF-A0A926R7P5-F1
#
_entry.id   AF-A0A926R7P5-F1
#
_cell.length_a   1.000
_cell.length_b   1.000
_cell.length_c   1.000
_cell.angle_alpha   90.00
_cell.angle_beta   90.00
_cell.angle_gamma   90.00
#
_symmetry.space_group_name_H-M   'P 1'
#
loop_
_entity.id
_entity.type
_entity.pdbx_description
1 polymer ?
#
loop_
_entity_poly.entity_id
_entity_poly.type
_entity_poly.pdbx_seq_one_letter_code
_entity_poly.pdbx_strand_id
1 'polypeptide(L)'
;MIKTSVIIALVLSFSNISNSSEKNYYKDLINDWSIIFPDKNRNAAGPKFFKYIIDKDITYKDFIEYNKLYCAVSGSLIDPNSQPDFIFVNERKTKNKICGSYYKCCIPCSCDIMKYSEVQKMKHKFSDGVKEFFVFTIKNPCKKKDFPNRVNKDYFCDGDKINDKQVYSIKDRIVIGLLHNGKSCEKDEIDFVKSHQITGRFCEFRNNTPIENLEAGMGDIFIKLAR
;
A
#
# COMPACT_ATOMS: atom_id res chain seq x y z
N MET A 1 46.21 67.77 -11.61
CA MET A 1 46.16 66.41 -11.04
C MET A 1 44.71 66.02 -10.78
N ILE A 2 44.10 65.27 -11.69
CA ILE A 2 42.71 64.80 -11.55
C ILE A 2 42.78 63.35 -11.06
N LYS A 3 42.29 63.09 -9.84
CA LYS A 3 42.15 61.74 -9.28
C LYS A 3 40.85 61.13 -9.80
N THR A 4 40.96 60.19 -10.72
CA THR A 4 39.82 59.37 -11.18
C THR A 4 39.57 58.28 -10.13
N SER A 5 38.45 58.36 -9.41
CA SER A 5 38.00 57.30 -8.51
C SER A 5 37.18 56.29 -9.32
N VAL A 6 37.66 55.05 -9.38
CA VAL A 6 36.94 53.92 -9.98
C VAL A 6 36.00 53.34 -8.93
N ILE A 7 34.70 53.42 -9.16
CA ILE A 7 33.68 52.76 -8.34
C ILE A 7 33.44 51.37 -8.92
N ILE A 8 33.88 50.34 -8.20
CA ILE A 8 33.58 48.94 -8.51
C ILE A 8 32.19 48.63 -7.95
N ALA A 9 31.20 48.48 -8.84
CA ALA A 9 29.87 48.00 -8.48
C ALA A 9 29.91 46.48 -8.28
N LEU A 10 29.80 46.04 -7.03
CA LEU A 10 29.68 44.62 -6.66
C LEU A 10 28.25 44.16 -7.00
N VAL A 11 28.09 43.39 -8.06
CA VAL A 11 26.81 42.75 -8.40
C VAL A 11 26.62 41.54 -7.48
N LEU A 12 25.76 41.68 -6.48
CA LEU A 12 25.36 40.57 -5.61
C LEU A 12 24.38 39.67 -6.37
N SER A 13 24.88 38.53 -6.82
CA SER A 13 24.07 37.44 -7.37
C SER A 13 23.26 36.79 -6.24
N PHE A 14 21.99 37.16 -6.10
CA PHE A 14 21.06 36.44 -5.23
C PHE A 14 20.71 35.11 -5.89
N SER A 15 21.36 34.03 -5.46
CA SER A 15 20.90 32.67 -5.74
C SER A 15 19.57 32.46 -5.02
N ASN A 16 18.48 32.33 -5.79
CA ASN A 16 17.19 31.87 -5.29
C ASN A 16 17.37 30.47 -4.71
N ILE A 17 17.48 30.37 -3.38
CA ILE A 17 17.36 29.09 -2.68
C ILE A 17 15.88 28.70 -2.79
N SER A 18 15.56 27.85 -3.76
CA SER A 18 14.25 27.19 -3.82
C SER A 18 14.15 26.26 -2.60
N ASN A 19 13.60 26.75 -1.50
CA ASN A 19 13.07 25.89 -0.45
C ASN A 19 11.86 25.17 -1.03
N SER A 20 12.07 24.07 -1.77
CA SER A 20 10.97 23.14 -2.02
C SER A 20 10.62 22.56 -0.65
N SER A 21 9.50 22.96 -0.07
CA SER A 21 8.98 22.28 1.11
C SER A 21 8.91 20.80 0.78
N GLU A 22 9.62 19.95 1.51
CA GLU A 22 9.57 18.51 1.33
C GLU A 22 8.11 18.06 1.37
N LYS A 23 7.67 17.32 0.35
CA LYS A 23 6.28 16.89 0.20
C LYS A 23 5.89 16.00 1.39
N ASN A 24 4.88 16.40 2.15
CA ASN A 24 4.41 15.65 3.32
C ASN A 24 3.23 14.75 2.97
N TYR A 25 3.54 13.60 2.36
CA TYR A 25 2.56 12.60 1.91
C TYR A 25 1.61 12.12 3.02
N TYR A 26 2.10 12.04 4.26
CA TYR A 26 1.30 11.59 5.40
C TYR A 26 0.22 12.61 5.77
N LYS A 27 0.62 13.89 5.84
CA LYS A 27 -0.31 14.99 6.09
C LYS A 27 -1.36 15.10 4.99
N ASP A 28 -0.98 14.88 3.73
CA ASP A 28 -1.93 14.84 2.61
C ASP A 28 -3.02 13.78 2.85
N LEU A 29 -2.64 12.53 3.20
CA LEU A 29 -3.61 11.46 3.47
C LEU A 29 -4.52 11.76 4.68
N ILE A 30 -4.00 12.47 5.69
CA ILE A 30 -4.81 12.93 6.83
C ILE A 30 -5.83 13.98 6.39
N ASN A 31 -5.39 14.99 5.62
CA ASN A 31 -6.26 16.07 5.17
C ASN A 31 -7.39 15.54 4.27
N ASP A 32 -7.07 14.53 3.45
CA ASP A 32 -8.03 13.91 2.54
C ASP A 32 -8.81 12.76 3.19
N TRP A 33 -8.65 12.52 4.49
CA TRP A 33 -9.28 11.38 5.17
C TRP A 33 -10.79 11.35 5.01
N SER A 34 -11.47 12.50 5.09
CA SER A 34 -12.93 12.59 4.90
C SER A 34 -13.38 12.40 3.45
N ILE A 35 -12.49 12.63 2.49
CA ILE A 35 -12.72 12.36 1.07
C ILE A 35 -12.58 10.86 0.82
N ILE A 36 -11.54 10.25 1.39
CA ILE A 36 -11.28 8.81 1.26
C ILE A 36 -12.34 8.03 2.03
N PHE A 37 -12.70 8.42 3.25
CA PHE A 37 -13.68 7.74 4.10
C PHE A 37 -14.77 8.70 4.60
N PRO A 38 -15.78 9.03 3.77
CA PRO A 38 -16.87 9.94 4.16
C PRO A 38 -17.64 9.49 5.42
N ASP A 39 -17.79 8.18 5.60
CA ASP A 39 -18.43 7.55 6.76
C ASP A 39 -17.47 7.26 7.92
N LYS A 40 -16.18 7.64 7.78
CA LYS A 40 -15.07 7.36 8.71
C LYS A 40 -14.74 5.86 8.88
N ASN A 41 -15.38 4.96 8.13
CA ASN A 41 -15.17 3.52 8.23
C ASN A 41 -14.03 3.03 7.34
N ARG A 42 -12.83 3.04 7.90
CA ARG A 42 -11.61 2.49 7.29
C ARG A 42 -11.44 0.96 7.34
N ASN A 43 -12.36 0.20 7.95
CA ASN A 43 -12.11 -1.23 8.23
C ASN A 43 -11.86 -2.03 6.95
N ALA A 44 -10.69 -2.68 6.87
CA ALA A 44 -10.25 -3.45 5.70
C ALA A 44 -10.23 -2.65 4.39
N ALA A 45 -10.17 -1.32 4.49
CA ALA A 45 -10.35 -0.40 3.37
C ALA A 45 -9.02 0.15 2.84
N GLY A 46 -7.92 -0.60 2.98
CA GLY A 46 -6.68 -0.36 2.23
C GLY A 46 -6.88 -0.15 0.72
N PRO A 47 -7.82 -0.89 0.06
CA PRO A 47 -8.15 -0.66 -1.35
C PRO A 47 -8.59 0.77 -1.70
N LYS A 48 -9.23 1.49 -0.75
CA LYS A 48 -9.65 2.88 -0.95
C LYS A 48 -8.46 3.83 -1.01
N PHE A 49 -7.45 3.61 -0.16
CA PHE A 49 -6.19 4.35 -0.25
C PHE A 49 -5.51 4.08 -1.59
N PHE A 50 -5.38 2.81 -1.99
CA PHE A 50 -4.76 2.48 -3.26
C PHE A 50 -5.46 3.18 -4.43
N LYS A 51 -6.80 3.13 -4.48
CA LYS A 51 -7.61 3.82 -5.50
C LYS A 51 -7.36 5.32 -5.49
N TYR A 52 -7.42 5.94 -4.31
CA TYR A 52 -7.18 7.36 -4.15
C TYR A 52 -5.81 7.80 -4.66
N ILE A 53 -4.78 6.99 -4.43
CA ILE A 53 -3.40 7.30 -4.81
C ILE A 53 -3.15 7.05 -6.31
N ILE A 54 -3.62 5.92 -6.85
CA ILE A 54 -3.37 5.53 -8.26
C ILE A 54 -4.14 6.41 -9.26
N ASP A 55 -5.22 7.07 -8.83
CA ASP A 55 -5.97 8.00 -9.67
C ASP A 55 -5.30 9.38 -9.81
N LYS A 56 -4.30 9.68 -8.99
CA LYS A 56 -3.60 10.98 -9.02
C LYS A 56 -2.65 11.06 -10.21
N ASP A 57 -2.55 12.25 -10.80
CA ASP A 57 -1.48 12.57 -11.75
C ASP A 57 -0.20 12.91 -10.97
N ILE A 58 0.59 11.89 -10.64
CA ILE A 58 1.81 11.98 -9.84
C ILE A 58 2.96 11.19 -10.48
N THR A 59 4.18 11.45 -10.01
CA THR A 59 5.35 10.67 -10.40
C THR A 59 5.31 9.27 -9.78
N TYR A 60 6.04 8.32 -10.35
CA TYR A 60 6.19 7.00 -9.73
C TYR A 60 6.81 7.08 -8.34
N LYS A 61 7.76 7.99 -8.11
CA LYS A 61 8.39 8.19 -6.79
C LYS A 61 7.34 8.56 -5.74
N ASP A 62 6.49 9.54 -6.05
CA ASP A 62 5.42 9.98 -5.14
C ASP A 62 4.42 8.86 -4.87
N PHE A 63 4.08 8.08 -5.89
CA PHE A 63 3.22 6.90 -5.75
C PHE A 63 3.82 5.88 -4.77
N ILE A 64 5.12 5.60 -4.87
CA ILE A 64 5.81 4.71 -3.93
C ILE A 64 5.73 5.28 -2.51
N GLU A 65 6.02 6.57 -2.29
CA GLU A 65 6.00 7.16 -0.95
C GLU A 65 4.60 7.11 -0.31
N TYR A 66 3.53 7.44 -1.03
CA TYR A 66 2.17 7.30 -0.51
C TYR A 66 1.83 5.86 -0.11
N ASN A 67 2.29 4.87 -0.90
CA ASN A 67 2.02 3.46 -0.65
C ASN A 67 2.81 2.86 0.53
N LYS A 68 3.65 3.63 1.22
CA LYS A 68 4.26 3.24 2.50
C LYS A 68 3.38 3.58 3.70
N LEU A 69 2.40 4.47 3.52
CA LEU A 69 1.74 5.20 4.61
C LEU A 69 0.36 4.68 4.98
N TYR A 70 -0.07 3.56 4.40
CA TYR A 70 -1.30 2.88 4.79
C TYR A 70 -1.13 1.36 4.77
N CYS A 71 -1.89 0.70 5.64
CA CYS A 71 -1.92 -0.75 5.73
C CYS A 71 -2.99 -1.31 4.77
N ALA A 72 -2.55 -2.10 3.80
CA ALA A 72 -3.43 -2.75 2.83
C ALA A 72 -4.47 -3.68 3.49
N VAL A 73 -4.12 -4.29 4.62
CA VAL A 73 -4.97 -5.20 5.38
C VAL A 73 -6.05 -4.45 6.16
N SER A 74 -5.68 -3.40 6.92
CA SER A 74 -6.58 -2.81 7.91
C SER A 74 -7.25 -1.52 7.44
N GLY A 75 -6.66 -0.80 6.48
CA GLY A 75 -7.02 0.58 6.15
C GLY A 75 -6.55 1.61 7.18
N SER A 76 -5.61 1.28 8.06
CA SER A 76 -4.98 2.23 8.98
C SER A 76 -3.83 2.98 8.32
N LEU A 77 -3.61 4.25 8.70
CA LEU A 77 -2.37 4.94 8.38
C LEU A 77 -1.18 4.28 9.11
N ILE A 78 0.00 4.42 8.52
CA ILE A 78 1.27 3.89 9.03
C ILE A 78 2.18 5.07 9.35
N ASP A 79 2.88 4.98 10.48
CA ASP A 79 3.91 5.95 10.86
C ASP A 79 4.93 6.12 9.71
N PRO A 80 5.25 7.35 9.27
CA PRO A 80 6.21 7.60 8.19
C PRO A 80 7.60 6.98 8.41
N ASN A 81 7.98 6.74 9.66
CA ASN A 81 9.27 6.15 10.03
C ASN A 81 9.23 4.62 10.19
N SER A 82 8.06 4.01 9.96
CA SER A 82 7.86 2.56 10.08
C SER A 82 8.76 1.79 9.12
N GLN A 83 9.36 0.72 9.61
CA GLN A 83 10.14 -0.20 8.78
C GLN A 83 9.23 -1.28 8.19
N PRO A 84 9.38 -1.60 6.90
CA PRO A 84 8.60 -2.66 6.27
C PRO A 84 9.07 -4.03 6.74
N ASP A 85 8.18 -5.01 6.68
CA ASP A 85 8.56 -6.42 6.74
C ASP A 85 8.98 -6.89 5.35
N PHE A 86 10.06 -7.67 5.29
CA PHE A 86 10.38 -8.44 4.09
C PHE A 86 9.56 -9.73 4.09
N ILE A 87 8.80 -9.93 3.02
CA ILE A 87 7.83 -11.03 2.89
C ILE A 87 7.92 -11.69 1.51
N PHE A 88 7.30 -12.86 1.37
CA PHE A 88 6.99 -13.44 0.07
C PHE A 88 5.50 -13.72 -0.08
N VAL A 89 4.97 -13.57 -1.28
CA VAL A 89 3.58 -13.87 -1.64
C VAL A 89 3.54 -14.61 -2.98
N ASN A 90 2.55 -15.49 -3.16
CA ASN A 90 2.41 -16.22 -4.41
C ASN A 90 1.91 -15.30 -5.53
N GLU A 91 2.57 -15.36 -6.69
CA GLU A 91 2.09 -14.73 -7.90
C GLU A 91 0.85 -15.48 -8.41
N ARG A 92 -0.20 -14.73 -8.76
CA ARG A 92 -1.50 -15.30 -9.12
C ARG A 92 -1.43 -16.37 -10.21
N LYS A 93 -0.68 -16.12 -11.28
CA LYS A 93 -0.68 -16.97 -12.48
C LYS A 93 0.30 -18.13 -12.38
N THR A 94 1.56 -17.83 -12.10
CA THR A 94 2.63 -18.84 -12.09
C THR A 94 2.73 -19.59 -10.77
N LYS A 95 2.13 -19.05 -9.70
CA LYS A 95 2.33 -19.51 -8.32
C LYS A 95 3.79 -19.40 -7.83
N ASN A 96 4.65 -18.72 -8.59
CA ASN A 96 6.00 -18.39 -8.15
C ASN A 96 5.93 -17.45 -6.96
N LYS A 97 6.90 -17.57 -6.05
CA LYS A 97 7.01 -16.66 -4.90
C LYS A 97 7.65 -15.35 -5.34
N ILE A 98 7.01 -14.25 -5.03
CA ILE A 98 7.52 -12.90 -5.24
C ILE A 98 7.85 -12.32 -3.87
N CYS A 99 9.10 -11.89 -3.72
CA CYS A 99 9.65 -11.30 -2.51
C CYS A 99 9.63 -9.79 -2.63
N GLY A 100 9.47 -9.12 -1.50
CA GLY A 100 9.49 -7.66 -1.44
C GLY A 100 9.17 -7.16 -0.05
N SER A 101 9.02 -5.85 0.05
CA SER A 101 8.76 -5.13 1.29
C SER A 101 7.27 -4.80 1.43
N TYR A 102 6.73 -5.04 2.62
CA TYR A 102 5.36 -4.67 2.98
C TYR A 102 5.34 -3.77 4.22
N TYR A 103 4.75 -2.58 4.06
CA TYR A 103 4.51 -1.67 5.16
C TYR A 103 3.22 -2.07 5.87
N LYS A 104 3.31 -2.31 7.18
CA LYS A 104 2.20 -2.74 8.04
C LYS A 104 1.93 -1.70 9.13
N CYS A 105 0.69 -1.67 9.62
CA CYS A 105 0.37 -0.91 10.83
C CYS A 105 0.64 -1.70 12.12
N CYS A 106 0.47 -3.03 12.10
CA CYS A 106 0.66 -3.91 13.26
C CYS A 106 0.77 -5.38 12.83
N ILE A 107 1.23 -6.21 13.75
CA ILE A 107 1.08 -7.67 13.67
C ILE A 107 -0.39 -7.99 14.00
N PRO A 108 -1.09 -8.88 13.26
CA PRO A 108 -0.57 -9.88 12.30
C PRO A 108 -0.66 -9.50 10.81
N CYS A 109 -0.72 -8.22 10.43
CA CYS A 109 -1.05 -7.83 9.05
C CYS A 109 -0.11 -8.42 7.98
N SER A 110 1.18 -8.62 8.28
CA SER A 110 2.11 -9.29 7.36
C SER A 110 1.74 -10.76 7.12
N CYS A 111 1.28 -11.45 8.15
CA CYS A 111 0.83 -12.84 8.03
C CYS A 111 -0.45 -12.93 7.19
N ASP A 112 -1.40 -12.05 7.49
CA ASP A 112 -2.69 -12.04 6.83
C ASP A 112 -2.54 -11.70 5.33
N ILE A 113 -1.69 -10.72 4.97
CA ILE A 113 -1.45 -10.40 3.56
C ILE A 113 -0.71 -11.52 2.82
N MET A 114 0.26 -12.19 3.47
CA MET A 114 0.98 -13.32 2.86
C MET A 114 0.06 -14.51 2.57
N LYS A 115 -0.93 -14.76 3.43
CA LYS A 115 -1.83 -15.92 3.30
C LYS A 115 -3.05 -15.66 2.42
N TYR A 116 -3.70 -14.50 2.56
CA TYR A 116 -5.02 -14.25 1.99
C TYR A 116 -5.00 -13.33 0.76
N SER A 117 -3.81 -12.91 0.30
CA SER A 117 -3.66 -12.18 -0.96
C SER A 117 -2.81 -12.97 -1.96
N GLU A 118 -2.91 -12.57 -3.22
CA GLU A 118 -1.99 -12.97 -4.29
C GLU A 118 -1.42 -11.71 -4.93
N VAL A 119 -0.20 -11.78 -5.45
CA VAL A 119 0.37 -10.65 -6.19
C VAL A 119 0.21 -10.80 -7.69
N GLN A 120 0.09 -9.65 -8.37
CA GLN A 120 0.02 -9.58 -9.82
C GLN A 120 0.81 -8.36 -10.31
N LYS A 121 1.49 -8.51 -11.45
CA LYS A 121 2.08 -7.37 -12.16
C LYS A 121 1.01 -6.43 -12.71
N MET A 122 1.23 -5.14 -12.52
CA MET A 122 0.43 -4.04 -13.04
C MET A 122 1.34 -3.08 -13.81
N LYS A 123 0.84 -2.56 -14.95
CA LYS A 123 1.45 -1.45 -15.67
C LYS A 123 0.58 -0.22 -15.50
N HIS A 124 1.18 0.93 -15.26
CA HIS A 124 0.48 2.21 -15.14
C HIS A 124 1.33 3.35 -15.72
N LYS A 125 0.66 4.37 -16.27
CA LYS A 125 1.30 5.58 -16.82
C LYS A 125 1.25 6.66 -15.75
N PHE A 126 2.40 6.95 -15.14
CA PHE A 126 2.61 8.08 -14.25
C PHE A 126 3.00 9.33 -15.05
N SER A 127 3.07 10.49 -14.39
CA SER A 127 3.47 11.74 -15.03
C SER A 127 4.92 11.71 -15.57
N ASP A 128 5.77 10.87 -14.99
CA ASP A 128 7.17 10.63 -15.37
C ASP A 128 7.36 9.35 -16.22
N GLY A 129 6.27 8.73 -16.69
CA GLY A 129 6.31 7.64 -17.67
C GLY A 129 5.59 6.36 -17.25
N VAL A 130 5.70 5.32 -18.08
CA VAL A 130 5.07 4.02 -17.83
C VAL A 130 5.97 3.19 -16.92
N LYS A 131 5.40 2.62 -15.84
CA LYS A 131 6.11 1.72 -14.91
C LYS A 131 5.34 0.42 -14.74
N GLU A 132 6.09 -0.64 -14.45
CA GLU A 132 5.57 -1.97 -14.09
C GLU A 132 5.97 -2.30 -12.65
N PHE A 133 5.03 -2.78 -11.84
CA PHE A 133 5.24 -3.11 -10.43
C PHE A 133 4.27 -4.21 -9.96
N PHE A 134 4.52 -4.79 -8.78
CA PHE A 134 3.67 -5.83 -8.20
C PHE A 134 2.68 -5.25 -7.20
N VAL A 135 1.41 -5.64 -7.33
CA VAL A 135 0.34 -5.24 -6.40
C VAL A 135 -0.29 -6.46 -5.73
N PHE A 136 -0.71 -6.30 -4.49
CA PHE A 136 -1.52 -7.29 -3.77
C PHE A 136 -2.95 -7.24 -4.26
N THR A 137 -3.55 -8.41 -4.43
CA THR A 137 -4.93 -8.55 -4.87
C THR A 137 -5.70 -9.58 -4.07
N ILE A 138 -6.97 -9.31 -3.82
CA ILE A 138 -7.94 -10.28 -3.24
C ILE A 138 -9.04 -10.58 -4.25
N LYS A 139 -9.75 -11.69 -4.05
CA LYS A 139 -10.90 -12.06 -4.89
C LYS A 139 -12.02 -11.02 -4.75
N ASN A 140 -12.90 -10.95 -5.74
CA ASN A 140 -14.15 -10.18 -5.65
C ASN A 140 -15.00 -10.69 -4.47
N PRO A 141 -15.26 -9.88 -3.43
CA PRO A 141 -16.02 -10.30 -2.25
C PRO A 141 -17.54 -10.11 -2.40
N CYS A 142 -18.04 -9.57 -3.51
CA CYS A 142 -19.40 -9.03 -3.58
C CYS A 142 -20.52 -10.08 -3.53
N LYS A 143 -20.23 -11.28 -4.04
CA LYS A 143 -21.12 -12.46 -3.97
C LYS A 143 -20.99 -13.28 -2.69
N LYS A 144 -20.17 -12.82 -1.76
CA LYS A 144 -19.90 -13.55 -0.52
C LYS A 144 -21.13 -13.49 0.41
N LYS A 145 -21.55 -14.66 0.91
CA LYS A 145 -22.66 -14.77 1.86
C LYS A 145 -22.28 -14.24 3.24
N ASP A 146 -21.04 -14.46 3.66
CA ASP A 146 -20.46 -14.04 4.93
C ASP A 146 -19.63 -12.76 4.80
N PHE A 147 -20.13 -11.77 4.04
CA PHE A 147 -19.47 -10.46 3.96
C PHE A 147 -19.37 -9.83 5.36
N PRO A 148 -18.19 -9.33 5.78
CA PRO A 148 -18.01 -8.84 7.15
C PRO A 148 -18.84 -7.58 7.42
N ASN A 149 -19.79 -7.65 8.36
CA ASN A 149 -20.70 -6.56 8.73
C ASN A 149 -20.02 -5.25 9.18
N ARG A 150 -18.75 -5.30 9.57
CA ARG A 150 -17.97 -4.13 10.02
C ARG A 150 -17.30 -3.38 8.86
N VAL A 151 -17.35 -3.93 7.65
CA VAL A 151 -16.82 -3.32 6.42
C VAL A 151 -17.96 -2.62 5.70
N ASN A 152 -17.74 -1.41 5.22
CA ASN A 152 -18.70 -0.76 4.33
C ASN A 152 -18.70 -1.51 2.99
N LYS A 153 -19.77 -2.23 2.69
CA LYS A 153 -19.89 -3.05 1.46
C LYS A 153 -19.86 -2.19 0.19
N ASP A 154 -20.39 -0.98 0.24
CA ASP A 154 -20.50 -0.08 -0.92
C ASP A 154 -19.14 0.43 -1.40
N TYR A 155 -18.11 0.37 -0.54
CA TYR A 155 -16.73 0.62 -0.97
C TYR A 155 -16.20 -0.43 -1.94
N PHE A 156 -16.68 -1.66 -1.85
CA PHE A 156 -16.16 -2.77 -2.65
C PHE A 156 -17.12 -3.18 -3.75
N CYS A 157 -18.42 -2.95 -3.55
CA CYS A 157 -19.47 -3.61 -4.33
C CYS A 157 -20.53 -2.65 -4.83
N ASP A 158 -20.89 -2.83 -6.10
CA ASP A 158 -22.11 -2.31 -6.71
C ASP A 158 -22.97 -3.52 -7.08
N GLY A 159 -23.86 -3.89 -6.15
CA GLY A 159 -24.53 -5.19 -6.14
C GLY A 159 -23.53 -6.34 -6.02
N ASP A 160 -23.49 -7.19 -7.06
CA ASP A 160 -22.61 -8.37 -7.15
C ASP A 160 -21.27 -8.11 -7.86
N LYS A 161 -21.06 -6.89 -8.36
CA LYS A 161 -19.86 -6.48 -9.10
C LYS A 161 -18.96 -5.62 -8.23
N ILE A 162 -17.67 -5.57 -8.56
CA ILE A 162 -16.74 -4.65 -7.91
C ILE A 162 -17.15 -3.21 -8.22
N ASN A 163 -17.12 -2.34 -7.20
CA ASN A 163 -17.35 -0.92 -7.36
C ASN A 163 -16.05 -0.21 -7.81
N ASP A 164 -15.83 -0.17 -9.12
CA ASP A 164 -14.62 0.45 -9.71
C ASP A 164 -14.51 1.97 -9.49
N LYS A 165 -15.58 2.63 -9.01
CA LYS A 165 -15.53 4.04 -8.59
C LYS A 165 -14.86 4.22 -7.22
N GLN A 166 -14.87 3.18 -6.39
CA GLN A 166 -14.40 3.24 -5.00
C GLN A 166 -13.09 2.48 -4.80
N VAL A 167 -12.85 1.41 -5.57
CA VAL A 167 -11.63 0.60 -5.50
C VAL A 167 -11.06 0.34 -6.89
N TYR A 168 -9.78 -0.02 -6.95
CA TYR A 168 -9.14 -0.40 -8.22
C TYR A 168 -9.21 -1.91 -8.42
N SER A 169 -9.51 -2.36 -9.64
CA SER A 169 -9.62 -3.80 -9.93
C SER A 169 -8.82 -4.24 -11.17
N ILE A 170 -8.36 -5.49 -11.16
CA ILE A 170 -7.69 -6.13 -12.30
C ILE A 170 -8.26 -7.53 -12.48
N LYS A 171 -8.98 -7.77 -13.58
CA LYS A 171 -9.54 -9.10 -13.92
C LYS A 171 -10.37 -9.71 -12.78
N ASP A 172 -11.37 -8.96 -12.31
CA ASP A 172 -12.30 -9.34 -11.23
C ASP A 172 -11.61 -9.60 -9.87
N ARG A 173 -10.53 -8.86 -9.60
CA ARG A 173 -9.83 -8.88 -8.31
C ARG A 173 -9.56 -7.46 -7.87
N ILE A 174 -9.72 -7.21 -6.57
CA ILE A 174 -9.52 -5.89 -5.99
C ILE A 174 -8.04 -5.74 -5.66
N VAL A 175 -7.44 -4.64 -6.09
CA VAL A 175 -6.08 -4.25 -5.70
C VAL A 175 -6.14 -3.61 -4.32
N ILE A 176 -5.33 -4.13 -3.39
CA ILE A 176 -5.39 -3.71 -1.98
C ILE A 176 -4.18 -2.91 -1.52
N GLY A 177 -3.07 -2.99 -2.26
CA GLY A 177 -1.84 -2.30 -1.94
C GLY A 177 -0.68 -2.70 -2.84
N LEU A 178 0.46 -2.06 -2.61
CA LEU A 178 1.70 -2.27 -3.36
C LEU A 178 2.63 -3.24 -2.63
N LEU A 179 3.19 -4.22 -3.36
CA LEU A 179 4.38 -4.94 -2.89
C LEU A 179 5.62 -4.15 -3.32
N HIS A 180 6.26 -3.48 -2.37
CA HIS A 180 7.43 -2.65 -2.64
C HIS A 180 8.61 -3.52 -3.03
N ASN A 181 9.39 -3.08 -4.02
CA ASN A 181 10.58 -3.79 -4.52
C ASN A 181 10.31 -5.26 -4.90
N GLY A 182 9.10 -5.54 -5.39
CA GLY A 182 8.68 -6.90 -5.76
C GLY A 182 9.57 -7.52 -6.84
N LYS A 183 10.16 -8.68 -6.55
CA LYS A 183 10.94 -9.50 -7.49
C LYS A 183 10.69 -10.98 -7.26
N SER A 184 11.05 -11.84 -8.23
CA SER A 184 11.10 -13.29 -7.98
C SER A 184 12.01 -13.56 -6.79
N CYS A 185 11.55 -14.36 -5.84
CA CYS A 185 12.35 -14.72 -4.68
C CYS A 185 13.54 -15.59 -5.04
N GLU A 186 14.67 -15.32 -4.38
CA GLU A 186 15.78 -16.27 -4.26
C GLU A 186 15.52 -17.24 -3.10
N LYS A 187 16.29 -18.34 -3.05
CA LYS A 187 16.06 -19.41 -2.06
C LYS A 187 16.38 -18.93 -0.64
N ASP A 188 17.51 -18.25 -0.48
CA ASP A 188 17.96 -17.63 0.76
C ASP A 188 16.98 -16.56 1.28
N GLU A 189 16.36 -15.79 0.38
CA GLU A 189 15.30 -14.83 0.73
C GLU A 189 14.06 -15.53 1.33
N ILE A 190 13.65 -16.66 0.76
CA ILE A 190 12.54 -17.46 1.29
C ILE A 190 12.91 -18.02 2.67
N ASP A 191 14.14 -18.51 2.83
CA ASP A 191 14.62 -19.08 4.09
C ASP A 191 14.74 -17.99 5.18
N PHE A 192 15.15 -16.77 4.80
CA PHE A 192 15.14 -15.60 5.67
C PHE A 192 13.73 -15.29 6.19
N VAL A 193 12.73 -15.18 5.29
CA VAL A 193 11.34 -14.89 5.69
C VAL A 193 10.80 -15.98 6.62
N LYS A 194 11.07 -17.26 6.31
CA LYS A 194 10.59 -18.39 7.13
C LYS A 194 11.26 -18.48 8.49
N SER A 195 12.52 -18.09 8.59
CA SER A 195 13.25 -18.16 9.87
C SER A 195 13.01 -16.93 10.76
N HIS A 196 12.52 -15.83 10.18
CA HIS A 196 12.23 -14.60 10.90
C HIS A 196 11.15 -14.78 11.98
N GLN A 197 11.31 -14.11 13.13
CA GLN A 197 10.44 -14.27 14.30
C GLN A 197 8.97 -13.94 13.99
N ILE A 198 8.74 -12.87 13.22
CA ILE A 198 7.39 -12.39 12.87
C ILE A 198 6.87 -13.07 11.60
N THR A 199 7.44 -12.72 10.44
CA THR A 199 7.04 -13.22 9.11
C THR A 199 7.21 -14.72 8.90
N GLY A 200 7.99 -15.39 9.74
CA GLY A 200 8.18 -16.85 9.76
C GLY A 200 7.38 -17.51 10.87
N ARG A 201 7.98 -17.64 12.06
CA ARG A 201 7.43 -18.44 13.18
C ARG A 201 6.05 -17.98 13.64
N PHE A 202 5.88 -16.67 13.89
CA PHE A 202 4.59 -16.14 14.32
C PHE A 202 3.55 -16.25 13.20
N CYS A 203 3.91 -15.97 11.95
CA CYS A 203 2.98 -16.12 10.85
C CYS A 203 2.58 -17.57 10.59
N GLU A 204 3.49 -18.54 10.77
CA GLU A 204 3.15 -19.96 10.72
C GLU A 204 2.11 -20.32 11.78
N PHE A 205 2.32 -19.89 13.03
CA PHE A 205 1.33 -20.05 14.10
C PHE A 205 -0.02 -19.42 13.73
N ARG A 206 -0.03 -18.11 13.42
CA ARG A 206 -1.23 -17.35 13.05
C ARG A 206 -1.97 -17.96 11.86
N ASN A 207 -1.25 -18.42 10.86
CA ASN A 207 -1.81 -18.99 9.65
C ASN A 207 -2.38 -20.40 9.86
N ASN A 208 -1.94 -21.12 10.89
CA ASN A 208 -2.48 -22.43 11.24
C ASN A 208 -3.60 -22.37 12.28
N THR A 209 -3.80 -21.24 12.95
CA THR A 209 -4.94 -21.03 13.85
C THR A 209 -6.28 -21.03 13.07
N PRO A 210 -7.27 -21.86 13.46
CA PRO A 210 -8.60 -21.85 12.85
C PRO A 210 -9.28 -20.48 12.97
N ILE A 211 -10.10 -20.10 11.98
CA ILE A 211 -10.67 -18.74 11.88
C ILE A 211 -11.57 -18.41 13.08
N GLU A 212 -12.32 -19.40 13.56
CA GLU A 212 -13.17 -19.36 14.74
C GLU A 212 -12.39 -19.11 16.04
N ASN A 213 -11.09 -19.41 16.05
CA ASN A 213 -10.19 -19.25 17.19
C ASN A 213 -9.29 -18.00 17.05
N LEU A 214 -9.45 -17.21 15.99
CA LEU A 214 -8.72 -15.95 15.84
C LEU A 214 -9.31 -14.90 16.78
N GLU A 215 -8.44 -14.21 17.51
CA GLU A 215 -8.83 -13.10 18.38
C GLU A 215 -9.24 -11.87 17.57
N ALA A 216 -10.39 -11.29 17.93
CA ALA A 216 -11.05 -10.23 17.19
C ALA A 216 -10.13 -9.02 16.90
N GLY A 217 -10.02 -8.64 15.62
CA GLY A 217 -9.27 -7.46 15.19
C GLY A 217 -9.50 -7.09 13.72
N MET A 218 -8.82 -6.04 13.24
CA MET A 218 -8.92 -5.64 11.83
C MET A 218 -8.37 -6.71 10.87
N GLY A 219 -7.38 -7.51 11.30
CA GLY A 219 -6.91 -8.67 10.55
C GLY A 219 -8.02 -9.67 10.27
N ASP A 220 -8.83 -10.02 11.28
CA ASP A 220 -9.94 -10.97 11.10
C ASP A 220 -11.04 -10.44 10.17
N ILE A 221 -11.32 -9.14 10.26
CA ILE A 221 -12.24 -8.47 9.34
C ILE A 221 -11.71 -8.61 7.89
N PHE A 222 -10.42 -8.38 7.69
CA PHE A 222 -9.77 -8.56 6.40
C PHE A 222 -9.80 -10.01 5.92
N ILE A 223 -9.52 -11.00 6.78
CA ILE A 223 -9.57 -12.42 6.43
C ILE A 223 -10.97 -12.80 5.91
N LYS A 224 -12.02 -12.35 6.61
CA LYS A 224 -13.41 -12.57 6.18
C LYS A 224 -13.68 -11.89 4.84
N LEU A 225 -13.13 -10.71 4.59
CA LEU A 225 -13.26 -10.03 3.30
C LEU A 225 -12.53 -10.78 2.17
N ALA A 226 -11.29 -11.22 2.41
CA ALA A 226 -10.35 -11.66 1.37
C ALA A 226 -10.50 -13.12 0.91
N ARG A 227 -11.02 -14.01 1.76
CA ARG A 227 -11.08 -15.48 1.49
C ARG A 227 -12.03 -15.87 0.36
#